data_AF-A0A2Z3RVN9-F1
#
_entry.id   AF-A0A2Z3RVN9-F1
#
_cell.length_a   1.000
_cell.length_b   1.000
_cell.length_c   1.000
_cell.angle_alpha   90.00
_cell.angle_beta   90.00
_cell.angle_gamma   90.00
#
_symmetry.space_group_name_H-M   'P 1'
#
loop_
_entity.id
_entity.type
_entity.pdbx_description
1 polymer ?
#
loop_
_entity_poly.entity_id
_entity_poly.type
_entity_poly.pdbx_seq_one_letter_code
_entity_poly.pdbx_strand_id
1 'polypeptide(L)'
;MQRMDECTLVAHALRDFLRPSIGLSEMQFIDMSMNAGEPYSAISTSLGIAQHFSVAIPPIFIERIQQLPGWNEEDREVLSEQFAELPTWFQLAS
;
A
#
# COMPACT_ATOMS: atom_id res chain seq x y z
N MET A 1 9.21 -3.08 -24.62
CA MET A 1 9.18 -2.31 -23.36
C MET A 1 7.91 -2.72 -22.63
N GLN A 2 8.01 -3.56 -21.60
CA GLN A 2 6.83 -3.89 -20.79
C GLN A 2 6.39 -2.60 -20.09
N ARG A 3 5.22 -2.10 -20.47
CA ARG A 3 4.56 -1.03 -19.73
C ARG A 3 4.26 -1.64 -18.36
N MET A 4 5.02 -1.26 -17.33
CA MET A 4 4.80 -1.78 -15.99
C MET A 4 3.36 -1.45 -15.59
N ASP A 5 2.64 -2.47 -15.14
CA ASP A 5 1.25 -2.33 -14.73
C ASP A 5 1.15 -1.30 -13.58
N GLU A 6 0.11 -0.47 -13.60
CA GLU A 6 -0.04 0.63 -12.63
C GLU A 6 -0.10 0.11 -11.20
N CYS A 7 -0.71 -1.06 -10.97
CA CYS A 7 -0.74 -1.71 -9.66
C CYS A 7 0.68 -2.07 -9.18
N THR A 8 1.51 -2.62 -10.07
CA THR A 8 2.91 -2.96 -9.74
C THR A 8 3.72 -1.72 -9.37
N LEU A 9 3.53 -0.61 -10.08
CA LEU A 9 4.16 0.66 -9.75
C LEU A 9 3.73 1.16 -8.36
N VAL A 10 2.43 1.17 -8.07
CA VAL A 10 1.88 1.63 -6.79
C VAL A 10 2.41 0.75 -5.65
N ALA A 11 2.44 -0.56 -5.82
CA ALA A 11 2.94 -1.50 -4.82
C ALA A 11 4.44 -1.26 -4.50
N HIS A 12 5.28 -1.09 -5.52
CA HIS A 12 6.70 -0.73 -5.32
C HIS A 12 6.86 0.63 -4.61
N ALA A 13 6.10 1.64 -5.03
CA ALA A 13 6.18 2.97 -4.44
C ALA A 13 5.76 2.98 -2.96
N LEU A 14 4.70 2.24 -2.62
CA LEU A 14 4.22 2.10 -1.24
C LEU A 14 5.23 1.34 -0.37
N ARG A 15 5.78 0.24 -0.88
CA ARG A 15 6.86 -0.52 -0.25
C ARG A 15 8.07 0.35 0.05
N ASP A 16 8.52 1.16 -0.91
CA ASP A 16 9.66 2.04 -0.73
C ASP A 16 9.37 3.20 0.22
N PHE A 17 8.14 3.72 0.23
CA PHE A 17 7.68 4.71 1.20
C PHE A 17 7.71 4.17 2.63
N LEU A 18 7.28 2.93 2.86
CA LEU A 18 7.25 2.33 4.19
C LEU A 18 8.62 1.90 4.71
N ARG A 19 9.57 1.57 3.81
CA ARG A 19 10.91 1.05 4.15
C ARG A 19 11.62 1.78 5.31
N PRO A 20 11.60 3.13 5.43
CA PRO A 20 12.27 3.82 6.54
C PRO A 20 11.61 3.64 7.91
N SER A 21 10.33 3.24 7.93
CA SER A 21 9.49 3.22 9.13
C SER A 21 9.21 1.81 9.68
N ILE A 22 9.62 0.76 8.97
CA ILE A 22 9.32 -0.64 9.31
C ILE A 22 10.59 -1.50 9.32
N GLY A 23 10.53 -2.64 10.00
CA GLY A 23 11.65 -3.59 10.10
C GLY A 23 11.82 -4.45 8.86
N LEU A 24 12.94 -5.20 8.83
CA LEU A 24 13.25 -6.11 7.74
C LEU A 24 12.26 -7.28 7.62
N SER A 25 11.73 -7.77 8.74
CA SER A 25 10.73 -8.85 8.76
C SER A 25 9.44 -8.43 8.07
N GLU A 26 8.96 -7.23 8.38
CA GLU A 26 7.75 -6.66 7.78
C GLU A 26 7.94 -6.46 6.29
N MET A 27 9.14 -5.98 5.92
CA MET A 27 9.49 -5.78 4.53
C MET A 27 9.51 -7.09 3.72
N GLN A 28 9.93 -8.20 4.33
CA GLN A 28 9.91 -9.50 3.68
C GLN A 28 8.49 -9.96 3.31
N PHE A 29 7.47 -9.64 4.12
CA PHE A 29 6.09 -9.99 3.78
C PHE A 29 5.60 -9.27 2.52
N ILE A 30 5.94 -7.99 2.39
CA ILE A 30 5.61 -7.20 1.19
C ILE A 30 6.41 -7.72 -0.02
N ASP A 31 7.71 -7.94 0.16
CA ASP A 31 8.60 -8.42 -0.92
C ASP A 31 8.20 -9.82 -1.41
N MET A 32 7.66 -10.68 -0.54
CA MET A 32 7.15 -12.00 -0.93
C MET A 32 6.00 -11.90 -1.94
N SER A 33 4.98 -11.07 -1.66
CA SER A 33 3.87 -10.85 -2.59
C SER A 33 4.34 -10.21 -3.90
N MET A 34 5.26 -9.25 -3.83
CA MET A 34 5.83 -8.62 -5.02
C MET A 34 6.58 -9.63 -5.90
N ASN A 35 7.40 -10.48 -5.30
CA ASN A 35 8.16 -11.51 -6.02
C ASN A 35 7.28 -12.63 -6.60
N ALA A 36 6.10 -12.87 -6.00
CA ALA A 36 5.10 -13.79 -6.53
C ALA A 36 4.30 -13.20 -7.72
N GLY A 37 4.48 -11.91 -8.04
CA GLY A 37 3.69 -11.23 -9.07
C GLY A 37 2.29 -10.86 -8.60
N GLU A 38 2.11 -10.66 -7.29
CA GLU A 38 0.82 -10.33 -6.66
C GLU A 38 0.83 -8.88 -6.10
N PRO A 39 0.81 -7.86 -6.95
CA PRO A 39 0.93 -6.47 -6.50
C PRO A 39 -0.27 -5.99 -5.67
N TYR A 40 -1.47 -6.54 -5.92
CA TYR A 40 -2.66 -6.27 -5.10
C TYR A 40 -2.50 -6.80 -3.67
N SER A 41 -2.04 -8.05 -3.51
CA SER A 41 -1.70 -8.63 -2.20
C SER A 41 -0.62 -7.82 -1.48
N ALA A 42 0.39 -7.34 -2.21
CA ALA A 42 1.46 -6.51 -1.66
C ALA A 42 0.93 -5.16 -1.15
N ILE A 43 -0.02 -4.53 -1.86
CA ILE A 43 -0.68 -3.29 -1.41
C ILE A 43 -1.47 -3.54 -0.13
N SER A 44 -2.35 -4.55 -0.10
CA SER A 44 -3.15 -4.86 1.09
C SER A 44 -2.27 -5.18 2.31
N THR A 45 -1.20 -5.96 2.10
CA THR A 45 -0.22 -6.26 3.15
C THR A 45 0.50 -5.00 3.63
N SER A 46 0.88 -4.10 2.71
CA SER A 46 1.51 -2.82 3.05
C SER A 46 0.59 -1.93 3.88
N LEU A 47 -0.70 -1.89 3.58
CA LEU A 47 -1.70 -1.14 4.35
C LEU A 47 -1.85 -1.72 5.76
N GLY A 48 -1.98 -3.05 5.89
CA GLY A 48 -2.03 -3.71 7.20
C GLY A 48 -0.78 -3.46 8.05
N ILE A 49 0.41 -3.46 7.44
CA ILE A 49 1.66 -3.09 8.11
C ILE A 49 1.64 -1.61 8.53
N ALA A 50 1.19 -0.72 7.65
CA ALA A 50 1.10 0.71 7.97
C ALA A 50 0.18 0.96 9.17
N GLN A 51 -0.96 0.26 9.25
CA GLN A 51 -1.84 0.30 10.43
C GLN A 51 -1.13 -0.21 11.68
N HIS A 52 -0.51 -1.39 11.60
CA HIS A 52 0.17 -2.02 12.75
C HIS A 52 1.26 -1.13 13.34
N PHE A 53 2.05 -0.49 12.49
CA PHE A 53 3.12 0.44 12.92
C PHE A 53 2.65 1.88 13.09
N SER A 54 1.34 2.16 12.92
CA SER A 54 0.78 3.51 12.98
C SER A 54 1.52 4.51 12.08
N VAL A 55 1.84 4.09 10.84
CA VAL A 55 2.45 4.92 9.81
C VAL A 55 1.34 5.59 8.99
N ALA A 56 1.33 6.92 8.99
CA ALA A 56 0.40 7.67 8.15
C ALA A 56 0.77 7.53 6.68
N ILE A 57 -0.23 7.26 5.83
CA ILE A 57 -0.05 7.14 4.39
C ILE A 57 -0.45 8.45 3.70
N PRO A 58 0.38 9.00 2.81
CA PRO A 58 0.04 10.17 2.01
C PRO A 58 -1.25 9.96 1.21
N PRO A 59 -2.16 10.94 1.13
CA PRO A 59 -3.43 10.82 0.41
C PRO A 59 -3.29 10.38 -1.06
N ILE A 60 -2.19 10.77 -1.72
CA ILE A 60 -1.92 10.35 -3.11
C ILE A 60 -1.81 8.83 -3.28
N PHE A 61 -1.33 8.09 -2.28
CA PHE A 61 -1.33 6.62 -2.34
C PHE A 61 -2.75 6.07 -2.25
N ILE A 62 -3.57 6.60 -1.34
CA ILE A 62 -4.96 6.17 -1.15
C ILE A 62 -5.75 6.38 -2.44
N GLU A 63 -5.66 7.58 -3.03
CA GLU A 63 -6.32 7.90 -4.30
C GLU A 63 -5.91 6.94 -5.41
N ARG A 64 -4.62 6.63 -5.52
CA ARG A 64 -4.10 5.72 -6.55
C ARG A 64 -4.54 4.28 -6.33
N ILE A 65 -4.54 3.80 -5.08
CA ILE A 65 -4.98 2.44 -4.75
C ILE A 65 -6.47 2.28 -5.07
N GLN A 66 -7.32 3.26 -4.71
CA GLN A 66 -8.76 3.23 -4.98
C GLN A 66 -9.08 3.18 -6.48
N GLN A 67 -8.27 3.82 -7.31
CA GLN A 67 -8.44 3.89 -8.77
C GLN A 67 -7.98 2.63 -9.51
N LEU A 68 -7.30 1.69 -8.83
CA LEU A 68 -6.87 0.46 -9.49
C LEU A 68 -8.10 -0.37 -9.93
N PRO A 69 -8.13 -0.85 -11.20
CA PRO A 69 -9.30 -1.50 -11.76
C PRO A 69 -9.49 -2.95 -11.31
N GLY A 70 -8.45 -3.58 -10.74
CA GLY A 70 -8.48 -5.01 -10.38
C GLY A 70 -9.18 -5.34 -9.07
N TRP A 71 -9.57 -4.34 -8.28
CA TRP A 71 -10.33 -4.57 -7.05
C TRP A 71 -11.79 -4.89 -7.34
N ASN A 72 -12.26 -6.01 -6.79
CA ASN A 72 -13.68 -6.33 -6.77
C ASN A 72 -14.41 -5.52 -5.66
N GLU A 73 -15.72 -5.74 -5.49
CA GLU A 73 -16.51 -5.00 -4.49
C GLU A 73 -16.10 -5.31 -3.04
N GLU A 74 -15.87 -6.59 -2.73
CA GLU A 74 -15.42 -7.04 -1.41
C GLU A 74 -14.04 -6.47 -1.06
N ASP A 75 -13.09 -6.49 -2.01
CA ASP A 75 -11.77 -5.89 -1.83
C ASP A 75 -11.87 -4.39 -1.53
N ARG A 76 -12.81 -3.68 -2.18
CA ARG A 76 -13.01 -2.25 -1.98
C ARG A 76 -13.58 -1.93 -0.61
N GLU A 77 -14.46 -2.78 -0.09
CA GLU A 77 -14.96 -2.67 1.28
C GLU A 77 -13.83 -2.83 2.28
N VAL A 78 -13.03 -3.91 2.15
CA VAL A 78 -11.86 -4.16 3.00
C VAL A 78 -10.85 -3.00 2.94
N LEU A 79 -10.57 -2.48 1.74
CA LEU A 79 -9.69 -1.32 1.58
C LEU A 79 -10.24 -0.07 2.26
N SER A 80 -11.55 0.17 2.17
CA SER A 80 -12.20 1.29 2.84
C SER A 80 -12.06 1.21 4.36
N GLU A 81 -12.26 0.01 4.92
CA GLU A 81 -12.02 -0.25 6.34
C GLU A 81 -10.55 0.00 6.70
N GLN A 82 -9.64 -0.51 5.87
CA GLN A 82 -8.21 -0.32 6.09
C GLN A 82 -7.81 1.15 6.11
N PHE A 83 -8.33 1.95 5.16
CA PHE A 83 -8.07 3.38 5.11
C PHE A 83 -8.63 4.15 6.29
N ALA A 84 -9.79 3.74 6.83
CA ALA A 84 -10.41 4.39 7.98
C ALA A 84 -9.59 4.21 9.27
N GLU A 85 -8.82 3.12 9.37
CA GLU A 85 -7.97 2.81 10.52
C GLU A 85 -6.54 3.39 10.41
N LEU A 86 -6.17 3.95 9.25
CA LEU A 86 -4.87 4.59 9.10
C LEU A 86 -4.80 5.89 9.90
N PRO A 87 -3.64 6.21 10.50
CA PRO A 87 -3.48 7.47 11.19
C PRO A 87 -3.46 8.64 10.19
N THR A 88 -3.96 9.79 10.66
CA THR A 88 -4.08 11.01 9.85
C THR A 88 -2.73 11.45 9.30
N TRP A 89 -2.67 11.69 7.98
CA TRP A 89 -1.51 12.31 7.35
C TRP A 89 -1.47 13.81 7.65
N PHE A 90 -0.51 14.23 8.48
CA PHE A 90 -0.20 15.65 8.65
C PHE A 90 0.83 16.05 7.59
N GLN A 91 0.40 16.77 6.56
CA GLN A 91 1.36 17.55 5.78
C GLN A 91 1.99 18.56 6.73
N LEU A 92 3.32 18.50 6.90
CA LEU A 92 4.06 19.64 7.43
C LEU A 92 3.74 20.81 6.51
N ALA A 93 2.87 21.71 6.98
CA ALA A 93 2.60 22.97 6.32
C ALA A 93 3.97 23.65 6.11
N SER A 94 4.34 23.80 4.84
CA SER A 94 5.54 24.51 4.44
C SER A 94 5.36 26.01 4.62
#